data_AF-A0A420MG01-F1
#
_entry.id   AF-A0A420MG01-F1
#
_cell.length_a   1.000
_cell.length_b   1.000
_cell.length_c   1.000
_cell.angle_alpha   90.00
_cell.angle_beta   90.00
_cell.angle_gamma   90.00
#
_symmetry.space_group_name_H-M   'P 1'
#
loop_
_entity.id
_entity.type
_entity.pdbx_description
1 polymer ?
#
loop_
_entity_poly.entity_id
_entity_poly.type
_entity_poly.pdbx_seq_one_letter_code
_entity_poly.pdbx_strand_id
1 'polypeptide(L)'
;TDTVCLTSYRPHGLTHLFDSTTIWQACRATSAATTFFDPIAIGPYGEEFVDGALGANNPVYALWTQAQRVWGDDRLRASLRCLVSIGTGVPAQRAVRDDVLGIRATLTSLATETEKTAEQFRRDKADLDNEGRYYRFNVSHGLEDVGLAESTKQREIAAATGKYVASQDVFRQMKACASGLARNQC
;
A
#
# COMPACT_ATOMS: atom_id res chain seq x y z
N THR A 1 9.12 -7.20 -15.27
CA THR A 1 9.53 -7.75 -13.97
C THR A 1 8.27 -8.12 -13.24
N ASP A 2 8.14 -9.37 -12.80
CA ASP A 2 6.89 -9.84 -12.19
C ASP A 2 6.89 -9.61 -10.68
N THR A 3 5.80 -9.07 -10.14
CA THR A 3 5.65 -8.86 -8.69
C THR A 3 5.48 -10.20 -7.97
N VAL A 4 6.34 -10.49 -6.99
CA VAL A 4 6.25 -11.68 -6.15
C VAL A 4 5.57 -11.35 -4.83
N CYS A 5 4.56 -12.14 -4.45
CA CYS A 5 3.91 -12.05 -3.14
C CYS A 5 4.57 -13.04 -2.17
N LEU A 6 5.22 -12.53 -1.13
CA LEU A 6 5.72 -13.34 -0.02
C LEU A 6 4.60 -13.47 1.02
N THR A 7 4.11 -14.69 1.24
CA THR A 7 2.87 -14.95 2.01
C THR A 7 3.14 -15.84 3.21
N SER A 8 2.30 -15.70 4.26
CA SER A 8 2.32 -16.59 5.43
C SER A 8 1.46 -17.85 5.26
N TYR A 9 0.71 -17.94 4.17
CA TYR A 9 -0.02 -19.13 3.74
C TYR A 9 0.69 -19.75 2.53
N ARG A 10 0.55 -21.08 2.36
CA ARG A 10 1.20 -21.82 1.29
C ARG A 10 0.70 -21.31 -0.08
N PRO A 11 1.59 -20.78 -0.94
CA PRO A 11 1.21 -20.35 -2.28
C PRO A 11 0.97 -21.56 -3.20
N HIS A 12 0.22 -21.34 -4.29
CA HIS A 12 -0.02 -22.36 -5.34
C HIS A 12 1.19 -22.54 -6.29
N GLY A 13 2.33 -21.93 -5.98
CA GLY A 13 3.59 -21.95 -6.73
C GLY A 13 4.73 -21.65 -5.76
N LEU A 14 5.89 -21.13 -6.23
CA LEU A 14 7.05 -20.61 -5.45
C LEU A 14 7.18 -21.15 -3.99
N THR A 15 7.07 -22.46 -3.81
CA THR A 15 7.00 -23.07 -2.48
C THR A 15 8.33 -22.99 -1.77
N HIS A 16 9.43 -22.99 -2.53
CA HIS A 16 10.77 -22.83 -1.98
C HIS A 16 10.93 -21.49 -1.27
N LEU A 17 10.41 -20.39 -1.83
CA LEU A 17 10.44 -19.08 -1.15
C LEU A 17 9.59 -19.11 0.12
N PHE A 18 8.43 -19.77 0.10
CA PHE A 18 7.61 -19.93 1.30
C PHE A 18 8.36 -20.70 2.41
N ASP A 19 9.09 -21.74 2.05
CA ASP A 19 9.80 -22.59 3.01
C ASP A 19 11.13 -21.96 3.51
N SER A 20 11.76 -21.08 2.73
CA SER A 20 13.09 -20.53 3.03
C SER A 20 13.10 -19.07 3.47
N THR A 21 12.04 -18.29 3.20
CA THR A 21 12.04 -16.84 3.46
C THR A 21 11.71 -16.57 4.91
N THR A 22 12.62 -15.90 5.61
CA THR A 22 12.36 -15.37 6.94
C THR A 22 11.63 -14.02 6.87
N ILE A 23 10.93 -13.65 7.96
CA ILE A 23 10.16 -12.40 8.03
C ILE A 23 11.04 -11.18 7.71
N TRP A 24 12.27 -11.12 8.27
CA TRP A 24 13.15 -9.97 8.04
C TRP A 24 13.63 -9.87 6.59
N GLN A 25 13.81 -11.00 5.89
CA GLN A 25 14.17 -11.01 4.46
C GLN A 25 13.02 -10.45 3.62
N ALA A 26 11.78 -10.86 3.91
CA ALA A 26 10.60 -10.31 3.25
C ALA A 26 10.47 -8.80 3.48
N CYS A 27 10.67 -8.34 4.73
CA CYS A 27 10.69 -6.92 5.06
C CYS A 27 11.81 -6.17 4.31
N ARG A 28 13.01 -6.76 4.20
CA ARG A 28 14.12 -6.14 3.47
C ARG A 28 13.80 -6.05 1.98
N ALA A 29 13.30 -7.11 1.37
CA ALA A 29 12.92 -7.13 -0.05
C ALA A 29 11.92 -6.03 -0.40
N THR A 30 10.83 -5.90 0.37
CA THR A 30 9.82 -4.85 0.12
C THR A 30 10.31 -3.44 0.41
N SER A 31 11.41 -3.27 1.15
CA SER A 31 12.00 -1.96 1.45
C SER A 31 13.18 -1.60 0.55
N ALA A 32 13.63 -2.52 -0.31
CA ALA A 32 14.80 -2.37 -1.17
C ALA A 32 14.48 -1.47 -2.37
N ALA A 33 14.11 -0.21 -2.10
CA ALA A 33 13.72 0.78 -3.08
C ALA A 33 14.86 0.97 -4.08
N THR A 34 14.58 0.69 -5.35
CA THR A 34 15.53 0.88 -6.45
C THR A 34 16.12 2.29 -6.37
N THR A 35 17.45 2.42 -6.44
CA THR A 35 18.26 3.65 -6.24
C THR A 35 18.60 4.04 -4.79
N PHE A 36 17.95 3.47 -3.77
CA PHE A 36 18.25 3.76 -2.36
C PHE A 36 18.95 2.62 -1.63
N PHE A 37 18.57 1.38 -1.94
CA PHE A 37 19.06 0.20 -1.24
C PHE A 37 19.43 -0.90 -2.21
N ASP A 38 20.46 -1.67 -1.86
CA ASP A 38 20.85 -2.85 -2.62
C ASP A 38 19.75 -3.93 -2.58
N PRO A 39 19.57 -4.67 -3.69
CA PRO A 39 18.71 -5.86 -3.73
C PRO A 39 19.08 -6.89 -2.65
N ILE A 40 18.15 -7.77 -2.33
CA ILE A 40 18.40 -8.90 -1.43
C ILE A 40 18.20 -10.22 -2.18
N ALA A 41 19.16 -11.14 -2.00
CA ALA A 41 19.01 -12.52 -2.46
C ALA A 41 18.25 -13.34 -1.40
N ILE A 42 17.19 -14.04 -1.83
CA ILE A 42 16.36 -14.90 -0.97
C ILE A 42 16.18 -16.24 -1.68
N GLY A 43 16.16 -17.33 -0.91
CA GLY A 43 15.89 -18.66 -1.44
C GLY A 43 17.15 -19.50 -1.69
N PRO A 44 16.97 -20.81 -1.89
CA PRO A 44 18.08 -21.73 -2.19
C PRO A 44 18.80 -21.43 -3.50
N TYR A 45 18.17 -20.68 -4.41
CA TYR A 45 18.77 -20.30 -5.70
C TYR A 45 19.30 -18.87 -5.72
N GLY A 46 19.20 -18.14 -4.59
CA GLY A 46 19.71 -16.78 -4.48
C GLY A 46 18.97 -15.78 -5.36
N GLU A 47 17.65 -15.93 -5.51
CA GLU A 47 16.85 -15.01 -6.32
C GLU A 47 16.90 -13.58 -5.76
N GLU A 48 17.18 -12.60 -6.62
CA GLU A 48 17.29 -11.20 -6.21
C GLU A 48 15.94 -10.50 -6.21
N PHE A 49 15.66 -9.79 -5.13
CA PHE A 49 14.44 -9.02 -4.92
C PHE A 49 14.74 -7.55 -4.67
N VAL A 50 13.89 -6.69 -5.24
CA VAL A 50 13.82 -5.25 -5.01
C VAL A 50 12.41 -4.87 -4.56
N ASP A 51 12.24 -3.62 -4.13
CA ASP A 51 10.93 -3.09 -3.72
C ASP A 51 9.88 -3.20 -4.84
N GLY A 52 8.66 -3.56 -4.43
CA GLY A 52 7.46 -3.61 -5.28
C GLY A 52 6.90 -2.24 -5.66
N ALA A 53 7.55 -1.14 -5.26
CA ALA A 53 7.16 0.22 -5.63
C ALA A 53 6.94 0.38 -7.14
N LEU A 54 7.66 -0.34 -8.00
CA LEU A 54 7.42 -0.35 -9.44
C LEU A 54 6.17 -1.18 -9.79
N GLY A 55 4.98 -0.56 -9.66
CA GLY A 55 3.70 -1.10 -10.14
C GLY A 55 2.85 -1.83 -9.10
N ALA A 56 3.31 -1.94 -7.85
CA ALA A 56 2.53 -2.50 -6.74
C ALA A 56 2.60 -1.65 -5.46
N ASN A 57 2.95 -0.36 -5.57
CA ASN A 57 3.06 0.55 -4.43
C ASN A 57 1.71 0.77 -3.70
N ASN A 58 0.60 0.60 -4.42
CA ASN A 58 -0.70 0.28 -3.81
C ASN A 58 -1.03 -1.20 -4.04
N PRO A 59 -0.92 -2.07 -3.04
CA PRO A 59 -1.10 -3.51 -3.23
C PRO A 59 -2.57 -3.93 -3.32
N VAL A 60 -3.54 -3.02 -3.40
CA VAL A 60 -4.98 -3.33 -3.27
C VAL A 60 -5.46 -4.40 -4.27
N TYR A 61 -5.02 -4.36 -5.53
CA TYR A 61 -5.36 -5.39 -6.51
C TYR A 61 -4.64 -6.72 -6.27
N ALA A 62 -3.37 -6.68 -5.88
CA ALA A 62 -2.61 -7.87 -5.53
C ALA A 62 -3.27 -8.57 -4.33
N LEU A 63 -3.59 -7.81 -3.28
CA LEU A 63 -4.32 -8.27 -2.11
C LEU A 63 -5.68 -8.87 -2.48
N TRP A 64 -6.49 -8.16 -3.29
CA TRP A 64 -7.80 -8.65 -3.73
C TRP A 64 -7.69 -9.96 -4.51
N THR A 65 -6.77 -10.04 -5.46
CA THR A 65 -6.53 -11.24 -6.27
C THR A 65 -6.08 -12.41 -5.40
N GLN A 66 -5.20 -12.17 -4.44
CA GLN A 66 -4.77 -13.18 -3.47
C GLN A 66 -5.92 -13.65 -2.59
N ALA A 67 -6.72 -12.73 -2.06
CA ALA A 67 -7.91 -13.03 -1.27
C ALA A 67 -8.92 -13.88 -2.05
N GLN A 68 -9.18 -13.55 -3.32
CA GLN A 68 -10.05 -14.33 -4.21
C GLN A 68 -9.51 -15.75 -4.42
N ARG A 69 -8.19 -15.91 -4.57
CA ARG A 69 -7.56 -17.24 -4.72
C ARG A 69 -7.70 -18.09 -3.45
N VAL A 70 -7.58 -17.47 -2.28
CA VAL A 70 -7.63 -18.19 -0.99
C VAL A 70 -9.06 -18.54 -0.59
N TRP A 71 -10.01 -17.61 -0.76
CA TRP A 71 -11.37 -17.77 -0.24
C TRP A 71 -12.43 -18.05 -1.31
N GLY A 72 -12.14 -17.81 -2.58
CA GLY A 72 -13.14 -17.75 -3.65
C GLY A 72 -13.88 -16.41 -3.67
N ASP A 73 -14.37 -15.99 -4.85
CA ASP A 73 -14.99 -14.67 -5.01
C ASP A 73 -16.27 -14.51 -4.18
N ASP A 74 -17.17 -15.50 -4.23
CA ASP A 74 -18.46 -15.46 -3.51
C ASP A 74 -18.26 -15.34 -2.00
N ARG A 75 -17.38 -16.18 -1.44
CA ARG A 75 -17.11 -16.18 0.00
C ARG A 75 -16.36 -14.92 0.43
N LEU A 76 -15.41 -14.44 -0.37
CA LEU A 76 -14.73 -13.18 -0.11
C LEU A 76 -15.76 -12.05 -0.03
N ARG A 77 -16.60 -11.90 -1.06
CA ARG A 77 -17.61 -10.83 -1.11
C ARG A 77 -18.64 -10.91 0.00
N ALA A 78 -19.09 -12.12 0.37
CA ALA A 78 -20.06 -12.33 1.43
C ALA A 78 -19.49 -12.11 2.84
N SER A 79 -18.20 -12.39 3.06
CA SER A 79 -17.56 -12.29 4.38
C SER A 79 -16.79 -11.00 4.59
N LEU A 80 -16.39 -10.30 3.52
CA LEU A 80 -15.65 -9.05 3.61
C LEU A 80 -16.55 -7.95 4.13
N ARG A 81 -16.29 -7.54 5.38
CA ARG A 81 -16.97 -6.42 6.03
C ARG A 81 -16.35 -5.08 5.72
N CYS A 82 -15.02 -5.05 5.61
CA CYS A 82 -14.28 -3.83 5.42
C CYS A 82 -12.93 -4.12 4.75
N LEU A 83 -12.59 -3.31 3.76
CA LEU A 83 -11.30 -3.24 3.10
C LEU A 83 -10.75 -1.83 3.27
N VAL A 84 -9.64 -1.72 4.00
CA VAL A 84 -8.99 -0.43 4.27
C VAL A 84 -7.67 -0.38 3.51
N SER A 85 -7.52 0.62 2.65
CA SER A 85 -6.28 0.95 1.96
C SER A 85 -5.71 2.23 2.59
N ILE A 86 -4.45 2.19 3.02
CA ILE A 86 -3.77 3.32 3.68
C ILE A 86 -2.65 3.83 2.78
N GLY A 87 -2.61 5.12 2.54
CA GLY A 87 -1.56 5.81 1.79
C GLY A 87 -0.56 6.52 2.69
N THR A 88 0.61 6.82 2.13
CA THR A 88 1.73 7.47 2.82
C THR A 88 1.80 8.98 2.56
N GLY A 89 0.75 9.57 2.00
CA GLY A 89 0.69 10.98 1.60
C GLY A 89 0.88 11.19 0.11
N VAL A 90 0.53 12.39 -0.35
CA VAL A 90 0.77 12.85 -1.73
C VAL A 90 1.86 13.93 -1.74
N PRO A 91 2.98 13.75 -2.46
CA PRO A 91 4.06 14.74 -2.54
C PRO A 91 3.66 15.94 -3.44
N ALA A 92 4.39 17.06 -3.34
CA ALA A 92 4.13 18.24 -4.17
C ALA A 92 4.38 17.96 -5.67
N GLN A 93 3.42 18.32 -6.51
CA GLN A 93 3.64 18.56 -7.94
C GLN A 93 4.23 19.96 -8.16
N ARG A 94 5.52 20.17 -7.85
CA ARG A 94 6.22 21.42 -8.21
C ARG A 94 7.21 21.19 -9.35
N ALA A 95 7.33 22.19 -10.22
CA ALA A 95 8.32 22.23 -11.29
C ALA A 95 9.74 22.22 -10.71
N VAL A 96 10.60 21.51 -11.40
CA VAL A 96 11.83 20.92 -10.89
C VAL A 96 13.03 21.86 -11.16
N ARG A 97 13.89 22.13 -10.14
CA ARG A 97 15.22 22.77 -10.31
C ARG A 97 16.29 21.96 -9.55
N ASP A 98 17.26 21.49 -10.35
CA ASP A 98 18.53 20.77 -10.16
C ASP A 98 18.84 19.74 -9.04
N ASP A 99 19.49 18.68 -9.52
CA ASP A 99 20.19 17.51 -8.97
C ASP A 99 19.46 16.51 -8.04
N VAL A 100 18.46 16.92 -7.25
CA VAL A 100 17.60 16.00 -6.46
C VAL A 100 16.41 15.46 -7.29
N LEU A 101 16.48 15.62 -8.62
CA LEU A 101 15.34 15.53 -9.54
C LEU A 101 14.84 14.11 -9.74
N GLY A 102 15.74 13.14 -9.87
CA GLY A 102 15.39 11.75 -10.18
C GLY A 102 14.54 11.12 -9.08
N ILE A 103 14.98 11.25 -7.82
CA ILE A 103 14.28 10.71 -6.67
C ILE A 103 12.92 11.38 -6.48
N ARG A 104 12.86 12.72 -6.50
CA ARG A 104 11.59 13.43 -6.30
C ARG A 104 10.59 13.13 -7.42
N ALA A 105 11.04 13.09 -8.67
CA ALA A 105 10.19 12.75 -9.81
C ALA A 105 9.68 11.30 -9.71
N THR A 106 10.53 10.35 -9.33
CA THR A 106 10.13 8.96 -9.07
C THR A 106 9.10 8.89 -7.93
N LEU A 107 9.32 9.59 -6.81
CA LEU A 107 8.37 9.61 -5.69
C LEU A 107 7.01 10.19 -6.11
N THR A 108 7.00 11.29 -6.86
CA THR A 108 5.76 11.87 -7.38
C THR A 108 5.06 10.92 -8.35
N SER A 109 5.81 10.24 -9.22
CA SER A 109 5.27 9.26 -10.15
C SER A 109 4.65 8.07 -9.41
N LEU A 110 5.36 7.52 -8.41
CA LEU A 110 4.91 6.42 -7.58
C LEU A 110 3.66 6.79 -6.76
N ALA A 111 3.64 7.96 -6.11
CA ALA A 111 2.47 8.42 -5.37
C ALA A 111 1.27 8.65 -6.29
N THR A 112 1.50 9.22 -7.48
CA THR A 112 0.46 9.39 -8.50
C THR A 112 -0.09 8.05 -8.98
N GLU A 113 0.78 7.07 -9.24
CA GLU A 113 0.37 5.70 -9.62
C GLU A 113 -0.41 5.02 -8.49
N THR A 114 0.05 5.16 -7.24
CA THR A 114 -0.62 4.63 -6.04
C THR A 114 -2.06 5.12 -5.91
N GLU A 115 -2.29 6.43 -6.13
CA GLU A 115 -3.63 7.02 -6.06
C GLU A 115 -4.49 6.64 -7.28
N LYS A 116 -3.92 6.61 -8.48
CA LYS A 116 -4.62 6.10 -9.67
C LYS A 116 -5.09 4.66 -9.47
N THR A 117 -4.24 3.81 -8.90
CA THR A 117 -4.57 2.43 -8.56
C THR A 117 -5.68 2.35 -7.51
N ALA A 118 -5.66 3.23 -6.50
CA ALA A 118 -6.74 3.31 -5.50
C ALA A 118 -8.08 3.72 -6.11
N GLU A 119 -8.07 4.70 -7.01
CA GLU A 119 -9.27 5.21 -7.70
C GLU A 119 -9.82 4.19 -8.69
N GLN A 120 -8.96 3.52 -9.45
CA GLN A 120 -9.38 2.46 -10.36
C GLN A 120 -10.01 1.31 -9.58
N PHE A 121 -9.42 0.91 -8.44
CA PHE A 121 -10.00 -0.13 -7.59
C PHE A 121 -11.39 0.28 -7.07
N ARG A 122 -11.54 1.54 -6.63
CA ARG A 122 -12.84 2.09 -6.21
C ARG A 122 -13.89 1.97 -7.31
N ARG A 123 -13.53 2.26 -8.57
CA ARG A 123 -14.43 2.14 -9.73
C ARG A 123 -14.78 0.69 -10.04
N ASP A 124 -13.77 -0.19 -10.07
CA ASP A 124 -13.93 -1.61 -10.40
C ASP A 124 -14.67 -2.42 -9.32
N LYS A 125 -14.76 -1.87 -8.10
CA LYS A 125 -15.42 -2.44 -6.92
C LYS A 125 -16.39 -1.43 -6.31
N ALA A 126 -17.13 -0.73 -7.17
CA ALA A 126 -18.07 0.31 -6.77
C ALA A 126 -19.13 -0.20 -5.78
N ASP A 127 -19.47 -1.50 -5.82
CA ASP A 127 -20.32 -2.15 -4.83
C ASP A 127 -19.74 -2.04 -3.40
N LEU A 128 -18.45 -2.29 -3.23
CA LEU A 128 -17.79 -2.13 -1.92
C LEU A 128 -17.78 -0.68 -1.46
N ASP A 129 -17.58 0.27 -2.36
CA ASP A 129 -17.58 1.70 -2.04
C ASP A 129 -18.99 2.18 -1.65
N ASN A 130 -20.00 1.86 -2.46
CA ASN A 130 -21.40 2.23 -2.25
C ASN A 130 -21.97 1.65 -0.95
N GLU A 131 -21.57 0.44 -0.59
CA GLU A 131 -21.99 -0.22 0.65
C GLU A 131 -21.20 0.24 1.89
N GLY A 132 -20.21 1.14 1.72
CA GLY A 132 -19.36 1.58 2.82
C GLY A 132 -18.48 0.46 3.36
N ARG A 133 -17.96 -0.39 2.49
CA ARG A 133 -17.04 -1.49 2.81
C ARG A 133 -15.63 -1.26 2.30
N TYR A 134 -15.40 -0.28 1.43
CA TYR A 134 -14.06 0.13 1.00
C TYR A 134 -13.73 1.53 1.50
N TYR A 135 -12.54 1.69 2.09
CA TYR A 135 -12.04 2.97 2.59
C TYR A 135 -10.60 3.19 2.14
N ARG A 136 -10.32 4.37 1.56
CA ARG A 136 -8.96 4.83 1.26
C ARG A 136 -8.64 6.02 2.16
N PHE A 137 -7.71 5.84 3.09
CA PHE A 137 -7.18 6.91 3.92
C PHE A 137 -5.81 7.32 3.40
N ASN A 138 -5.67 8.59 3.02
CA ASN A 138 -4.40 9.12 2.54
C ASN A 138 -4.31 10.61 2.85
N VAL A 139 -3.18 11.05 3.40
CA VAL A 139 -2.96 12.46 3.77
C VAL A 139 -2.83 13.30 2.51
N SER A 140 -3.82 14.15 2.24
CA SER A 140 -3.87 14.94 1.00
C SER A 140 -2.99 16.20 1.01
N HIS A 141 -2.68 16.73 2.19
CA HIS A 141 -1.91 17.96 2.38
C HIS A 141 -1.00 17.92 3.60
N GLY A 142 0.11 18.65 3.53
CA GLY A 142 1.08 18.82 4.62
C GLY A 142 2.29 17.86 4.59
N LEU A 143 2.37 16.98 3.58
CA LEU A 143 3.50 16.05 3.37
C LEU A 143 4.22 16.30 2.04
N GLU A 144 3.92 17.43 1.38
CA GLU A 144 4.35 17.71 0.01
C GLU A 144 5.87 17.80 -0.15
N ASP A 145 6.55 18.27 0.89
CA ASP A 145 8.00 18.49 0.93
C ASP A 145 8.71 17.47 1.85
N VAL A 146 8.05 16.34 2.18
CA VAL A 146 8.66 15.22 2.93
C VAL A 146 9.13 14.13 1.95
N GLY A 147 10.44 13.95 1.84
CA GLY A 147 11.08 12.95 0.99
C GLY A 147 11.22 11.57 1.66
N LEU A 148 11.42 10.53 0.84
CA LEU A 148 11.52 9.13 1.29
C LEU A 148 12.67 8.88 2.29
N ALA A 149 13.80 9.59 2.14
CA ALA A 149 14.95 9.46 3.02
C ALA A 149 14.90 10.37 4.27
N GLU A 150 13.87 11.22 4.41
CA GLU A 150 13.80 12.25 5.45
C GLU A 150 13.22 11.72 6.77
N SER A 151 13.86 10.69 7.32
CA SER A 151 13.46 10.02 8.58
C SER A 151 13.41 10.95 9.81
N THR A 152 14.02 12.14 9.73
CA THR A 152 14.03 13.16 10.79
C THR A 152 12.76 14.01 10.86
N LYS A 153 11.92 14.02 9.82
CA LYS A 153 10.69 14.83 9.73
C LYS A 153 9.47 14.22 10.43
N GLN A 154 9.66 13.30 11.37
CA GLN A 154 8.57 12.63 12.09
C GLN A 154 7.56 13.60 12.73
N ARG A 155 8.03 14.75 13.22
CA ARG A 155 7.17 15.79 13.80
C ARG A 155 6.23 16.41 12.76
N GLU A 156 6.72 16.65 11.55
CA GLU A 156 5.93 17.19 10.44
C GLU A 156 4.90 16.14 9.98
N ILE A 157 5.34 14.88 9.86
CA ILE A 157 4.47 13.74 9.50
C ILE A 157 3.32 13.60 10.52
N ALA A 158 3.64 13.61 11.81
CA ALA A 158 2.66 13.51 12.88
C ALA A 158 1.68 14.70 12.87
N ALA A 159 2.18 15.93 12.65
CA ALA A 159 1.34 17.12 12.59
C ALA A 159 0.39 17.12 11.38
N ALA A 160 0.87 16.75 10.19
CA ALA A 160 0.05 16.65 8.99
C ALA A 160 -1.00 15.54 9.10
N THR A 161 -0.60 14.37 9.58
CA THR A 161 -1.51 13.24 9.82
C THR A 161 -2.56 13.59 10.87
N GLY A 162 -2.16 14.27 11.95
CA GLY A 162 -3.06 14.75 13.00
C GLY A 162 -4.14 15.69 12.47
N LYS A 163 -3.76 16.65 11.60
CA LYS A 163 -4.72 17.53 10.93
C LYS A 163 -5.67 16.77 10.00
N TYR A 164 -5.14 15.80 9.26
CA TYR A 164 -5.93 14.97 8.34
C TYR A 164 -7.01 14.19 9.10
N VAL A 165 -6.65 13.45 10.15
CA VAL A 165 -7.59 12.64 10.94
C VAL A 165 -8.57 13.48 11.76
N ALA A 166 -8.20 14.72 12.11
CA ALA A 166 -9.08 15.65 12.84
C ALA A 166 -10.11 16.34 11.93
N SER A 167 -9.95 16.30 10.61
CA SER A 167 -10.95 16.85 9.70
C SER A 167 -12.28 16.10 9.87
N GLN A 168 -13.39 16.84 9.84
CA GLN A 168 -14.71 16.25 10.12
C GLN A 168 -15.06 15.13 9.13
N ASP A 169 -14.69 15.27 7.86
CA ASP A 169 -15.01 14.30 6.83
C ASP A 169 -14.24 12.99 7.03
N VAL A 170 -12.93 13.06 7.30
CA VAL A 170 -12.11 11.87 7.59
C VAL A 170 -12.56 11.21 8.88
N PHE A 171 -12.84 12.00 9.93
CA PHE A 171 -13.32 11.46 11.19
C PHE A 171 -14.66 10.72 11.05
N ARG A 172 -15.58 11.24 10.24
CA ARG A 172 -16.84 10.55 9.91
C ARG A 172 -16.59 9.24 9.16
N GLN A 173 -15.70 9.24 8.17
CA GLN A 173 -15.33 8.03 7.43
C GLN A 173 -14.68 6.98 8.35
N MET A 174 -13.77 7.38 9.24
CA MET A 174 -13.13 6.50 10.22
C MET A 174 -14.16 5.89 11.19
N LYS A 175 -15.14 6.69 11.67
CA LYS A 175 -16.24 6.18 12.49
C LYS A 175 -17.11 5.16 11.74
N ALA A 176 -17.44 5.45 10.48
CA ALA A 176 -18.22 4.52 9.65
C ALA A 176 -17.46 3.20 9.45
N CYS A 177 -16.17 3.28 9.10
CA CYS A 177 -15.27 2.14 8.97
C CYS A 177 -15.21 1.29 10.25
N ALA A 178 -14.98 1.93 11.41
CA ALA A 178 -14.94 1.24 12.70
C ALA A 178 -16.28 0.58 13.05
N SER A 179 -17.39 1.25 12.76
CA SER A 179 -18.73 0.70 12.98
C SER A 179 -19.02 -0.50 12.08
N GLY A 180 -18.57 -0.46 10.82
CA GLY A 180 -18.68 -1.57 9.88
C GLY A 180 -17.90 -2.81 10.34
N LEU A 181 -16.71 -2.62 10.91
CA LEU A 181 -15.90 -3.69 11.50
C LEU A 181 -16.57 -4.32 12.72
N ALA A 182 -17.16 -3.50 13.58
CA ALA A 182 -17.77 -3.92 14.85
C ALA A 182 -19.14 -4.62 14.69
N ARG A 183 -19.77 -4.57 13.52
CA ARG A 183 -21.00 -5.32 13.25
C ARG A 183 -20.69 -6.82 13.27
N ASN A 184 -21.02 -7.48 14.38
CA ASN A 184 -21.03 -8.95 14.47
C ASN A 184 -22.12 -9.52 13.55
N GLN A 185 -21.86 -10.69 12.97
CA GLN A 185 -22.90 -11.49 12.32
C GLN A 185 -23.87 -11.94 13.42
N CYS A 186 -25.13 -11.49 13.34
CA CYS A 186 -26.23 -12.22 13.95
C CYS A 186 -26.51 -13.47 13.11
#